data_AF-A0A962SPH5-F1
#
_entry.id   AF-A0A962SPH5-F1
#
_cell.length_a   1.000
_cell.length_b   1.000
_cell.length_c   1.000
_cell.angle_alpha   90.00
_cell.angle_beta   90.00
_cell.angle_gamma   90.00
#
_symmetry.space_group_name_H-M   'P 1'
#
loop_
_entity.id
_entity.type
_entity.pdbx_description
1 polymer ?
#
loop_
_entity_poly.entity_id
_entity_poly.type
_entity_poly.pdbx_seq_one_letter_code
_entity_poly.pdbx_strand_id
1 'polypeptide(L)' 'MFDQILQFILTGITVGATYALVALGFAIIYNASDVVNFSQGEFVMLGAMSTIALSAGNGLPLWLAAACSVAMVICVGLML' A
#
# COMPACT_ATOMS: atom_id res chain seq x y z
N MET A 1 -21.81 -11.34 -19.93
CA MET A 1 -21.36 -10.08 -20.58
C MET A 1 -21.54 -8.87 -19.68
N PHE A 2 -22.75 -8.60 -19.15
CA PHE A 2 -22.93 -7.52 -18.17
C PHE A 2 -22.09 -7.71 -16.89
N ASP A 3 -22.04 -8.93 -16.34
CA ASP A 3 -21.24 -9.23 -15.14
C ASP A 3 -19.73 -8.97 -15.35
N GLN A 4 -19.21 -9.26 -16.55
CA GLN A 4 -17.81 -9.03 -16.89
C GLN A 4 -17.49 -7.54 -17.01
N ILE A 5 -18.40 -6.76 -17.59
CA ILE A 5 -18.27 -5.30 -17.65
C ILE A 5 -18.23 -4.73 -16.24
N LEU A 6 -19.16 -5.16 -15.37
CA LEU A 6 -19.20 -4.73 -13.98
C LEU A 6 -17.92 -5.11 -13.22
N GLN A 7 -17.42 -6.33 -13.41
CA GLN A 7 -16.16 -6.79 -12.82
C GLN A 7 -14.98 -5.94 -13.28
N PHE A 8 -14.86 -5.60 -14.57
CA PHE A 8 -13.76 -4.78 -15.07
C PHE A 8 -13.83 -3.35 -14.55
N ILE A 9 -15.03 -2.77 -14.43
CA ILE A 9 -15.20 -1.44 -13.83
C ILE A 9 -14.74 -1.48 -12.37
N LEU A 10 -15.21 -2.44 -11.58
CA LEU A 10 -14.83 -2.56 -10.17
C LEU A 10 -13.33 -2.80 -10.03
N THR A 11 -12.75 -3.70 -10.81
CA THR A 11 -11.31 -3.98 -10.80
C THR A 11 -10.51 -2.74 -11.18
N GLY A 12 -10.94 -2.01 -12.21
CA GLY A 12 -10.31 -0.76 -12.63
C GLY A 12 -10.35 0.32 -11.54
N ILE A 13 -11.49 0.47 -10.85
CA ILE A 13 -11.62 1.38 -9.71
C ILE A 13 -10.71 0.95 -8.56
N THR A 14 -10.66 -0.34 -8.21
CA THR A 14 -9.80 -0.84 -7.14
C THR A 14 -8.33 -0.58 -7.45
N VAL A 15 -7.87 -0.96 -8.65
CA VAL A 15 -6.48 -0.75 -9.08
C VAL A 15 -6.16 0.75 -9.17
N GLY A 16 -7.05 1.55 -9.76
CA GLY A 16 -6.89 3.00 -9.83
C GLY A 16 -6.80 3.65 -8.45
N ALA A 17 -7.64 3.24 -7.50
CA ALA A 17 -7.61 3.72 -6.12
C ALA A 17 -6.29 3.38 -5.41
N THR A 18 -5.73 2.19 -5.64
CA THR A 18 -4.42 1.84 -5.07
C THR A 18 -3.30 2.75 -5.57
N TYR A 19 -3.24 3.02 -6.88
CA TYR A 19 -2.25 3.94 -7.43
C TYR A 19 -2.49 5.39 -7.01
N ALA A 20 -3.75 5.82 -6.89
CA ALA A 20 -4.10 7.15 -6.39
C ALA A 20 -3.65 7.35 -4.93
N LEU A 21 -3.80 6.34 -4.07
CA LEU A 21 -3.29 6.38 -2.70
C LEU A 21 -1.76 6.46 -2.64
N VAL A 22 -1.06 5.71 -3.51
CA VAL A 22 0.40 5.80 -3.62
C VAL A 22 0.83 7.21 -4.04
N ALA A 23 0.20 7.76 -5.08
CA ALA A 23 0.47 9.12 -5.54
C ALA A 23 0.17 10.18 -4.46
N LEU A 24 -0.90 10.01 -3.70
CA LEU A 24 -1.23 10.89 -2.57
C LEU A 24 -0.13 10.86 -1.51
N GLY A 25 0.42 9.69 -1.16
CA GLY A 25 1.54 9.57 -0.23
C GLY A 25 2.79 10.31 -0.73
N PHE A 26 3.15 10.16 -2.00
CA PHE A 26 4.23 10.93 -2.62
C PHE A 26 3.99 12.44 -2.54
N ALA A 27 2.77 12.90 -2.85
CA ALA A 27 2.42 14.31 -2.82
C ALA A 27 2.50 14.90 -1.39
N ILE A 28 2.05 14.15 -0.38
CA ILE A 28 2.13 14.58 1.03
C ILE A 28 3.58 14.77 1.46
N ILE A 29 4.46 13.80 1.16
CA ILE A 29 5.89 13.88 1.55
C ILE A 29 6.57 15.05 0.84
N TYR A 30 6.32 15.19 -0.46
CA TYR A 30 6.91 16.28 -1.24
C TYR A 30 6.44 17.66 -0.73
N ASN A 31 5.14 17.83 -0.50
CA ASN A 31 4.59 19.10 -0.01
C ASN A 31 5.06 19.45 1.42
N ALA A 32 5.45 18.46 2.22
CA ALA A 32 5.94 18.68 3.58
C ALA A 32 7.45 18.94 3.66
N SER A 33 8.23 18.39 2.71
CA SER A 33 9.69 18.42 2.75
C SER A 33 10.36 19.21 1.62
N ASP A 34 9.63 19.56 0.55
CA ASP A 34 10.15 20.07 -0.72
C ASP A 34 11.20 19.16 -1.38
N VAL A 35 11.27 17.89 -0.96
CA VAL A 35 12.24 16.90 -1.43
C VAL A 35 11.51 15.69 -2.03
N VAL A 36 12.00 15.23 -3.18
CA VAL A 36 11.51 14.00 -3.81
C VAL A 36 12.10 12.78 -3.10
N ASN A 37 11.23 11.99 -2.47
CA ASN A 37 11.62 10.73 -1.82
C ASN A 37 11.59 9.56 -2.83
N PHE A 38 12.77 9.09 -3.26
CA PHE A 38 12.89 7.96 -4.18
C PHE A 38 12.62 6.58 -3.55
N SER A 39 12.70 6.45 -2.22
CA SER A 39 12.44 5.19 -1.50
C SER A 39 10.95 4.85 -1.37
N GLN A 40 10.07 5.75 -1.79
CA GLN A 40 8.63 5.58 -1.60
C GLN A 40 8.04 4.36 -2.34
N GLY A 41 8.65 3.94 -3.45
CA GLY A 41 8.31 2.66 -4.09
C GLY A 41 8.65 1.44 -3.22
N GLU A 42 9.76 1.51 -2.47
CA GLU A 42 10.18 0.45 -1.54
C GLU A 42 9.24 0.39 -0.33
N PHE A 43 8.78 1.52 0.19
CA PHE A 43 7.79 1.56 1.28
C PHE A 43 6.46 0.88 0.91
N VAL A 44 5.99 1.07 -0.33
CA VAL A 44 4.78 0.39 -0.84
C VAL A 44 4.99 -1.12 -0.90
N MET A 45 6.14 -1.56 -1.45
CA MET A 45 6.47 -2.98 -1.52
C MET A 45 6.64 -3.61 -0.13
N LEU A 46 7.27 -2.91 0.81
CA LEU A 46 7.46 -3.38 2.18
C LEU A 46 6.11 -3.60 2.87
N GLY A 47 5.15 -2.67 2.73
CA GLY A 47 3.79 -2.85 3.25
C GLY A 47 3.07 -4.05 2.64
N ALA A 48 3.11 -4.21 1.32
CA ALA A 48 2.46 -5.33 0.64
C ALA A 48 3.09 -6.69 1.01
N MET A 49 4.41 -6.80 0.94
CA MET A 49 5.13 -8.05 1.20
C MET A 49 5.05 -8.46 2.67
N SER A 50 5.13 -7.51 3.62
CA SER A 50 4.95 -7.82 5.04
C SER A 50 3.53 -8.27 5.36
N THR A 51 2.51 -7.66 4.74
CA THR A 51 1.11 -8.10 4.88
C THR A 51 0.94 -9.55 4.40
N ILE A 52 1.50 -9.89 3.23
CA ILE A 52 1.44 -11.25 2.67
C ILE A 52 2.22 -12.23 3.55
N ALA A 53 3.42 -11.86 4.01
CA ALA A 53 4.23 -12.71 4.87
C ALA A 53 3.52 -13.03 6.20
N LEU A 54 2.85 -12.04 6.80
CA LEU A 54 2.08 -12.23 8.03
C LEU A 54 0.81 -13.05 7.78
N SER A 55 0.06 -12.73 6.72
CA SER A 55 -1.20 -13.41 6.41
C SER A 55 -0.99 -14.85 5.93
N ALA A 56 -0.25 -15.03 4.84
CA ALA A 56 -0.05 -16.33 4.21
C ALA A 56 1.04 -17.17 4.91
N GLY A 57 2.07 -16.53 5.46
CA GLY A 57 3.18 -17.24 6.12
C GLY A 57 2.86 -17.66 7.56
N ASN A 58 2.26 -16.75 8.36
CA ASN A 58 1.96 -16.99 9.77
C ASN A 58 0.47 -17.28 10.06
N GLY A 59 -0.38 -17.27 9.03
CA GLY A 59 -1.82 -17.56 9.18
C GLY A 59 -2.61 -16.45 9.88
N LEU A 60 -2.06 -15.24 10.01
CA LEU A 60 -2.77 -14.12 10.62
C LEU A 60 -3.95 -13.69 9.75
N PRO A 61 -5.09 -13.30 10.35
CA PRO A 61 -6.20 -12.77 9.55
C PRO A 61 -5.79 -11.47 8.87
N LEU A 62 -6.25 -11.28 7.63
CA LEU A 62 -5.78 -10.21 6.73
C LEU A 62 -5.81 -8.81 7.35
N TRP A 63 -6.87 -8.49 8.10
CA TRP A 63 -7.01 -7.19 8.75
C TRP A 63 -5.96 -6.95 9.84
N LEU A 64 -5.58 -7.98 10.59
CA LEU A 64 -4.54 -7.91 11.61
C LEU A 64 -3.15 -7.85 10.98
N ALA A 65 -2.93 -8.66 9.92
CA ALA A 65 -1.70 -8.62 9.13
C ALA A 65 -1.46 -7.23 8.50
N ALA A 66 -2.52 -6.59 7.99
CA ALA A 66 -2.46 -5.24 7.43
C ALA A 66 -2.18 -4.17 8.51
N ALA A 67 -2.76 -4.30 9.70
CA ALA A 67 -2.47 -3.37 10.80
C ALA A 67 -1.00 -3.49 11.27
N CYS A 68 -0.49 -4.72 11.39
CA CYS A 68 0.89 -4.98 11.76
C CYS A 68 1.88 -4.51 10.68
N SER A 69 1.59 -4.69 9.39
CA SER A 69 2.44 -4.20 8.31
C SER A 69 2.51 -2.68 8.28
N VAL A 70 1.40 -1.99 8.49
CA VAL A 70 1.38 -0.51 8.64
C VAL A 70 2.29 -0.08 9.78
N ALA A 71 2.19 -0.72 10.96
CA ALA A 71 3.07 -0.40 12.08
C ALA A 71 4.55 -0.64 11.75
N MET A 72 4.88 -1.74 11.06
CA MET A 72 6.25 -2.01 10.60
C MET A 72 6.77 -0.95 9.64
N VAL A 73 5.97 -0.55 8.64
CA VAL A 73 6.32 0.49 7.67
C VAL A 73 6.57 1.82 8.36
N ILE A 74 5.73 2.19 9.34
CA ILE A 74 5.92 3.40 10.16
C ILE A 74 7.25 3.33 10.91
N CYS A 75 7.54 2.21 11.59
CA CYS A 75 8.80 2.04 12.31
C CYS A 75 10.02 2.18 11.39
N VAL A 76 9.99 1.57 10.21
CA VAL A 76 11.08 1.71 9.21
C VAL A 76 11.19 3.16 8.75
N GLY A 77 10.08 3.82 8.47
CA GLY A 77 10.07 5.22 8.04
C GLY A 77 10.56 6.20 9.10
N LEU A 78 10.44 5.87 10.39
CA LEU A 78 11.00 6.67 11.49
C LEU A 78 12.50 6.46 11.71
N MET A 79 13.05 5.33 11.25
CA MET A 79 14.47 4.99 11.39
C MET A 79 15.34 5.58 10.27
N LEU A 80 14.72 6.03 9.18
CA LEU A 80 15.35 6.62 8.00
C LEU A 80 15.17 8.14 8.01
#